data_AF-A0A957U3Z9-F1
#
_entry.id   AF-A0A957U3Z9-F1
#
_cell.length_a   1.000
_cell.length_b   1.000
_cell.length_c   1.000
_cell.angle_alpha   90.00
_cell.angle_beta   90.00
_cell.angle_gamma   90.00
#
_symmetry.space_group_name_H-M   'P 1'
#
loop_
_entity.id
_entity.type
_entity.pdbx_description
1 polymer ?
#
loop_
_entity_poly.entity_id
_entity_poly.type
_entity_poly.pdbx_seq_one_letter_code
_entity_poly.pdbx_strand_id
1 'polypeptide(L)'
;EADWIIFNMLNVDTTAEPASDAVKRFLNVRGPQTDGKRLVVLSLQAPYYLDATEISSLSMYLGVYAKSQPFLENAVRALFRSYVPQGAPSVDVPGTRFADLTQRLQAGAGQTLPVQIFLGEQPLLDPETGTQVAADAAPLQTGDVIRMQVGPILDSNGHLVPNGTRVEFQLTYERAELGLNVPPADTRAGVATREVVLERDGMLQILATSGDGATSEPIILTVAQSQAAAVATQVAIGALVEPAPVATTPPAGEVLSVGENPQATAPSTPNVALLRDRVNLATLLVALFIILITMSILLIVQVRILPRAMLVHNLLWAVIAGLAAYIIYGVGLLPGANWLYGQLDVWAAGLVVFLGMIFQMLFLQLRSLRD
;
A
#
# COMPACT_ATOMS: atom_id res chain seq x y z
N GLU A 1 -34.38 -37.50 3.01
CA GLU A 1 -33.99 -36.64 1.88
C GLU A 1 -33.39 -35.35 2.44
N ALA A 2 -32.50 -34.68 1.70
CA ALA A 2 -31.89 -33.41 2.14
C ALA A 2 -32.46 -32.23 1.33
N ASP A 3 -32.75 -31.12 2.03
CA ASP A 3 -33.19 -29.85 1.43
C ASP A 3 -32.02 -28.95 1.02
N TRP A 4 -30.90 -29.06 1.74
CA TRP A 4 -29.66 -28.32 1.52
C TRP A 4 -28.51 -29.30 1.27
N ILE A 5 -27.69 -29.00 0.28
CA ILE A 5 -26.44 -29.72 0.01
C ILE A 5 -25.31 -28.70 0.02
N ILE A 6 -24.34 -28.92 0.92
CA ILE A 6 -23.20 -28.02 1.11
C ILE A 6 -21.94 -28.77 0.69
N PHE A 7 -21.23 -28.24 -0.30
CA PHE A 7 -19.94 -28.76 -0.74
C PHE A 7 -18.81 -27.93 -0.17
N ASN A 8 -17.82 -28.62 0.39
CA ASN A 8 -16.51 -28.03 0.71
C ASN A 8 -15.55 -28.44 -0.40
N MET A 9 -15.16 -27.47 -1.22
CA MET A 9 -14.38 -27.70 -2.42
C MET A 9 -12.95 -27.18 -2.23
N LEU A 10 -11.97 -28.01 -2.55
CA LEU A 10 -10.56 -27.64 -2.64
C LEU A 10 -10.19 -27.35 -4.10
N ASN A 11 -8.92 -27.48 -4.47
CA ASN A 11 -8.50 -27.41 -5.86
C ASN A 11 -9.02 -28.59 -6.69
N VAL A 12 -9.34 -28.32 -7.95
CA VAL A 12 -9.61 -29.35 -8.96
C VAL A 12 -8.31 -29.64 -9.68
N ASP A 13 -7.80 -30.86 -9.54
CA ASP A 13 -6.62 -31.38 -10.21
C ASP A 13 -6.86 -32.85 -10.56
N THR A 14 -7.48 -33.09 -11.71
CA THR A 14 -7.84 -34.43 -12.19
C THR A 14 -6.62 -35.26 -12.59
N THR A 15 -5.43 -34.65 -12.68
CA THR A 15 -4.19 -35.35 -13.02
C THR A 15 -3.61 -36.04 -11.79
N ALA A 16 -3.54 -35.32 -10.66
CA ALA A 16 -3.07 -35.87 -9.39
C ALA A 16 -4.16 -36.65 -8.64
N GLU A 17 -5.40 -36.14 -8.67
CA GLU A 17 -6.54 -36.72 -7.94
C GLU A 17 -7.79 -36.75 -8.85
N PRO A 18 -8.07 -37.88 -9.53
CA PRO A 18 -9.19 -37.98 -10.46
C PRO A 18 -10.56 -37.69 -9.84
N ALA A 19 -10.72 -37.87 -8.52
CA ALA A 19 -11.98 -37.58 -7.82
C ALA A 19 -12.16 -36.09 -7.46
N SER A 20 -11.15 -35.23 -7.72
CA SER A 20 -11.21 -33.81 -7.37
C SER A 20 -12.28 -33.02 -8.15
N ASP A 21 -12.76 -33.55 -9.29
CA ASP A 21 -13.84 -32.97 -10.08
C ASP A 21 -15.25 -33.42 -9.64
N ALA A 22 -15.37 -34.17 -8.53
CA ALA A 22 -16.65 -34.76 -8.11
C ALA A 22 -17.78 -33.73 -7.95
N VAL A 23 -17.46 -32.53 -7.46
CA VAL A 23 -18.44 -31.43 -7.35
C VAL A 23 -18.91 -30.99 -8.73
N LYS A 24 -17.99 -30.79 -9.68
CA LYS A 24 -18.32 -30.42 -11.07
C LYS A 24 -19.23 -31.46 -11.71
N ARG A 25 -18.85 -32.74 -11.59
CA ARG A 25 -19.67 -33.86 -12.07
C ARG A 25 -21.06 -33.90 -11.42
N PHE A 26 -21.15 -33.65 -10.12
CA PHE A 26 -22.44 -33.60 -9.42
C PHE A 26 -23.33 -32.47 -9.95
N LEU A 27 -22.77 -31.27 -10.14
CA LEU A 27 -23.51 -30.11 -10.65
C LEU A 27 -23.96 -30.28 -12.10
N ASN A 28 -23.18 -31.01 -12.91
CA ASN A 28 -23.51 -31.29 -14.31
C ASN A 28 -24.60 -32.36 -14.48
N VAL A 29 -24.82 -33.22 -13.48
CA VAL A 29 -25.93 -34.18 -13.48
C VAL A 29 -27.20 -33.48 -13.02
N ARG A 30 -27.96 -32.92 -13.97
CA ARG A 30 -29.33 -32.44 -13.71
C ARG A 30 -30.25 -33.64 -13.45
N GLY A 31 -30.91 -33.65 -12.30
CA GLY A 31 -31.86 -34.72 -11.94
C GLY A 31 -32.54 -34.50 -10.59
N PRO A 32 -33.33 -35.49 -10.10
CA PRO A 32 -34.10 -35.36 -8.86
C PRO A 32 -33.23 -35.15 -7.60
N GLN A 33 -31.92 -35.43 -7.70
CA GLN A 33 -30.96 -35.17 -6.63
C GLN A 33 -30.53 -33.70 -6.54
N THR A 34 -30.74 -32.89 -7.57
CA THR A 34 -30.41 -31.46 -7.62
C THR A 34 -31.67 -30.60 -7.74
N ASP A 35 -32.77 -31.13 -8.28
CA ASP A 35 -34.05 -30.44 -8.40
C ASP A 35 -34.65 -30.06 -7.04
N GLY A 36 -35.03 -28.78 -6.92
CA GLY A 36 -35.65 -28.22 -5.71
C GLY A 36 -34.72 -28.09 -4.50
N LYS A 37 -33.44 -28.45 -4.61
CA LYS A 37 -32.47 -28.39 -3.51
C LYS A 37 -31.69 -27.09 -3.52
N ARG A 38 -31.31 -26.63 -2.32
CA ARG A 38 -30.43 -25.48 -2.15
C ARG A 38 -28.98 -25.94 -2.15
N LEU A 39 -28.27 -25.64 -3.23
CA LEU A 39 -26.88 -26.01 -3.43
C LEU A 39 -25.97 -24.87 -2.97
N VAL A 40 -25.02 -25.18 -2.10
CA VAL A 40 -24.02 -24.23 -1.58
C VAL A 40 -22.64 -24.79 -1.81
N VAL A 41 -21.72 -23.98 -2.33
CA VAL A 41 -20.31 -24.37 -2.45
C VAL A 41 -19.44 -23.38 -1.67
N LEU A 42 -18.61 -23.94 -0.78
CA LEU A 42 -17.55 -23.24 -0.07
C LEU A 42 -16.22 -23.59 -0.74
N SER A 43 -15.62 -22.63 -1.44
CA SER A 43 -14.28 -22.81 -2.03
C SER A 43 -13.20 -22.49 -0.99
N LEU A 44 -12.52 -23.52 -0.51
CA LEU A 44 -11.52 -23.43 0.56
C LEU A 44 -10.11 -23.08 0.07
N GLN A 45 -9.91 -22.91 -1.24
CA GLN A 45 -8.59 -22.63 -1.80
C GLN A 45 -8.66 -21.53 -2.87
N ALA A 46 -9.31 -21.81 -4.01
CA ALA A 46 -9.40 -20.84 -5.09
C ALA A 46 -10.82 -20.77 -5.68
N PRO A 47 -11.36 -19.56 -5.90
CA PRO A 47 -12.76 -19.39 -6.29
C PRO A 47 -13.05 -19.60 -7.79
N TYR A 48 -12.07 -19.94 -8.62
CA TYR A 48 -12.21 -19.97 -10.08
C TYR A 48 -12.33 -21.38 -10.70
N TYR A 49 -12.49 -22.43 -9.90
CA TYR A 49 -12.57 -23.80 -10.43
C TYR A 49 -13.93 -24.17 -11.05
N LEU A 50 -14.99 -23.45 -10.67
CA LEU A 50 -16.32 -23.60 -11.24
C LEU A 50 -16.52 -22.60 -12.37
N ASP A 51 -17.21 -23.04 -13.43
CA ASP A 51 -17.57 -22.17 -14.53
C ASP A 51 -18.89 -21.42 -14.30
N ALA A 52 -19.25 -20.55 -15.24
CA ALA A 52 -20.47 -19.75 -15.15
C ALA A 52 -21.76 -20.60 -15.14
N THR A 53 -21.76 -21.73 -15.83
CA THR A 53 -22.91 -22.63 -15.89
C THR A 53 -23.11 -23.32 -14.56
N GLU A 54 -22.03 -23.85 -13.99
CA GLU A 54 -22.03 -24.51 -12.68
C GLU A 54 -22.44 -23.53 -11.58
N ILE A 55 -21.88 -22.33 -11.56
CA ILE A 55 -22.22 -21.29 -10.57
C ILE A 55 -23.68 -20.85 -10.69
N SER A 56 -24.24 -20.78 -11.89
CA SER A 56 -25.66 -20.41 -12.10
C SER A 56 -26.65 -21.38 -11.46
N SER A 57 -26.25 -22.63 -11.21
CA SER A 57 -27.06 -23.64 -10.54
C SER A 57 -27.06 -23.53 -9.01
N LEU A 58 -26.14 -22.72 -8.45
CA LEU A 58 -25.93 -22.62 -7.01
C LEU A 58 -26.86 -21.59 -6.38
N SER A 59 -27.32 -21.88 -5.17
CA SER A 59 -28.03 -20.90 -4.33
C SER A 59 -27.05 -19.92 -3.66
N MET A 60 -25.83 -20.36 -3.39
CA MET A 60 -24.79 -19.55 -2.77
C MET A 60 -23.40 -20.09 -3.12
N TYR A 61 -22.48 -19.19 -3.45
CA TYR A 61 -21.07 -19.50 -3.67
C TYR A 61 -20.19 -18.59 -2.80
N LEU A 62 -19.33 -19.19 -1.97
CA LEU A 62 -18.45 -18.47 -1.06
C LEU A 62 -16.99 -18.85 -1.29
N GLY A 63 -16.15 -17.85 -1.59
CA GLY A 63 -14.69 -17.97 -1.58
C GLY A 63 -14.15 -17.82 -0.16
N VAL A 64 -13.70 -18.91 0.43
CA VAL A 64 -13.19 -18.99 1.81
C VAL A 64 -11.66 -18.93 1.85
N TYR A 65 -10.96 -19.38 0.80
CA TYR A 65 -9.49 -19.28 0.61
C TYR A 65 -8.59 -20.06 1.59
N ALA A 66 -9.12 -20.61 2.69
CA ALA A 66 -8.38 -21.52 3.53
C ALA A 66 -9.26 -22.60 4.17
N LYS A 67 -8.60 -23.71 4.56
CA LYS A 67 -9.21 -24.89 5.20
C LYS A 67 -9.01 -24.96 6.71
N SER A 68 -8.44 -23.92 7.32
CA SER A 68 -8.23 -23.88 8.77
C SER A 68 -9.54 -23.61 9.51
N GLN A 69 -9.62 -24.03 10.77
CA GLN A 69 -10.83 -23.91 11.58
C GLN A 69 -11.43 -22.49 11.63
N PRO A 70 -10.65 -21.40 11.81
CA PRO A 70 -11.23 -20.05 11.83
C PRO A 70 -11.96 -19.67 10.54
N PHE A 71 -11.46 -20.13 9.39
CA PHE A 71 -12.06 -19.85 8.10
C PHE A 71 -13.36 -20.64 7.89
N LEU A 72 -13.38 -21.90 8.30
CA LEU A 72 -14.58 -22.73 8.28
C LEU A 72 -15.67 -22.17 9.22
N GLU A 73 -15.30 -21.75 10.43
CA GLU A 73 -16.24 -21.11 11.37
C GLU A 73 -16.85 -19.83 10.76
N ASN A 74 -16.03 -19.00 10.12
CA ASN A 74 -16.51 -17.79 9.44
C ASN A 74 -17.40 -18.10 8.22
N ALA A 75 -17.11 -19.15 7.46
CA ALA A 75 -17.94 -19.56 6.33
C ALA A 75 -19.31 -20.08 6.80
N VAL A 76 -19.33 -20.87 7.87
CA VAL A 76 -20.57 -21.36 8.49
C VAL A 76 -21.38 -20.18 9.05
N ARG A 77 -20.74 -19.25 9.77
CA ARG A 77 -21.36 -18.01 10.25
C ARG A 77 -22.01 -17.20 9.13
N ALA A 78 -21.31 -17.05 7.99
CA ALA A 78 -21.87 -16.38 6.81
C ALA A 78 -23.06 -17.14 6.21
N LEU A 79 -22.98 -18.47 6.12
CA LEU A 79 -24.05 -19.33 5.61
C LEU A 79 -25.33 -19.20 6.45
N PHE A 80 -25.18 -19.18 7.78
CA PHE A 80 -26.28 -18.94 8.72
C PHE A 80 -26.62 -17.45 8.90
N ARG A 81 -26.05 -16.58 8.06
CA ARG A 81 -26.33 -15.13 8.02
C ARG A 81 -26.08 -14.41 9.35
N SER A 82 -25.11 -14.87 10.14
CA SER A 82 -24.71 -14.14 11.35
C SER A 82 -23.99 -12.82 11.02
N TYR A 83 -23.47 -12.70 9.80
CA TYR A 83 -22.95 -11.47 9.19
C TYR A 83 -23.05 -11.56 7.66
N VAL A 84 -22.87 -10.43 6.98
CA VAL A 84 -22.81 -10.35 5.52
C VAL A 84 -21.34 -10.20 5.09
N PRO A 85 -20.77 -11.14 4.31
CA PRO A 85 -19.42 -10.99 3.77
C PRO A 85 -19.32 -9.76 2.88
N GLN A 86 -18.34 -8.88 3.14
CA GLN A 86 -18.09 -7.68 2.34
C GLN A 86 -16.90 -7.81 1.38
N GLY A 87 -16.17 -8.93 1.44
CA GLY A 87 -14.97 -9.13 0.63
C GLY A 87 -15.28 -9.20 -0.88
N ALA A 88 -14.31 -8.74 -1.67
CA ALA A 88 -14.24 -8.94 -3.12
C ALA A 88 -13.10 -9.92 -3.45
N PRO A 89 -13.25 -10.77 -4.47
CA PRO A 89 -12.18 -11.67 -4.89
C PRO A 89 -11.03 -10.89 -5.52
N SER A 90 -9.80 -11.31 -5.24
CA SER A 90 -8.57 -10.73 -5.83
C SER A 90 -8.19 -11.34 -7.18
N VAL A 91 -9.05 -12.21 -7.72
CA VAL A 91 -8.85 -12.97 -8.95
C VAL A 91 -10.15 -13.01 -9.73
N ASP A 92 -10.07 -13.31 -11.02
CA ASP A 92 -11.25 -13.52 -11.85
C ASP A 92 -12.04 -14.72 -11.37
N VAL A 93 -13.36 -14.55 -11.25
CA VAL A 93 -14.29 -15.61 -10.85
C VAL A 93 -15.42 -15.67 -11.88
N PRO A 94 -15.38 -16.66 -12.81
CA PRO A 94 -16.41 -16.86 -13.81
C PRO A 94 -17.81 -16.93 -13.19
N GLY A 95 -18.85 -16.53 -13.93
CA GLY A 95 -20.24 -16.61 -13.45
C GLY A 95 -20.61 -15.64 -12.33
N THR A 96 -19.71 -14.75 -11.93
CA THR A 96 -19.96 -13.71 -10.94
C THR A 96 -19.77 -12.32 -11.54
N ARG A 97 -20.09 -11.28 -10.77
CA ARG A 97 -19.76 -9.89 -11.14
C ARG A 97 -18.24 -9.63 -11.26
N PHE A 98 -17.39 -10.58 -10.90
CA PHE A 98 -15.93 -10.48 -10.98
C PHE A 98 -15.35 -11.42 -12.02
N ALA A 99 -16.10 -11.74 -13.09
CA ALA A 99 -15.60 -12.56 -14.18
C ALA A 99 -14.43 -11.90 -14.93
N ASP A 100 -14.39 -10.56 -14.96
CA ASP A 100 -13.26 -9.77 -15.45
C ASP A 100 -12.89 -8.72 -14.39
N LEU A 101 -11.86 -9.00 -13.60
CA LEU A 101 -11.38 -8.11 -12.56
C LEU A 101 -10.71 -6.87 -13.15
N THR A 102 -10.05 -6.99 -14.30
CA THR A 102 -9.38 -5.86 -14.97
C THR A 102 -10.40 -4.78 -15.29
N GLN A 103 -11.52 -5.16 -15.90
CA GLN A 103 -12.62 -4.23 -16.17
C GLN A 103 -13.20 -3.64 -14.88
N ARG A 104 -13.32 -4.43 -13.81
CA ARG A 104 -13.94 -3.98 -12.55
C ARG A 104 -13.06 -3.03 -11.76
N LEU A 105 -11.76 -3.05 -11.99
CA LEU A 105 -10.78 -2.13 -11.41
C LEU A 105 -10.62 -0.83 -12.21
N GLN A 106 -11.20 -0.74 -13.41
CA GLN A 106 -11.24 0.52 -14.16
C GLN A 106 -12.21 1.52 -13.55
N ALA A 107 -12.03 2.79 -13.90
CA ALA A 107 -12.92 3.88 -13.54
C ALA A 107 -14.39 3.54 -13.88
N GLY A 108 -15.30 3.84 -12.95
CA GLY A 108 -16.72 3.53 -13.12
C GLY A 108 -17.32 4.24 -14.35
N ALA A 109 -18.03 3.48 -15.19
CA ALA A 109 -18.72 4.05 -16.35
C ALA A 109 -19.74 5.13 -15.92
N GLY A 110 -19.73 6.28 -16.59
CA GLY A 110 -20.61 7.40 -16.26
C GLY A 110 -20.21 8.21 -15.03
N GLN A 111 -19.03 7.96 -14.44
CA GLN A 111 -18.50 8.80 -13.37
C GLN A 111 -18.07 10.17 -13.92
N THR A 112 -18.58 11.24 -13.33
CA THR A 112 -18.05 12.59 -13.54
C THR A 112 -16.71 12.74 -12.83
N LEU A 113 -15.64 12.99 -13.59
CA LEU A 113 -14.30 13.13 -13.03
C LEU A 113 -14.09 14.56 -12.50
N PRO A 114 -13.78 14.73 -11.19
CA PRO A 114 -13.42 16.04 -10.66
C PRO A 114 -12.04 16.46 -11.18
N VAL A 115 -11.95 17.68 -11.71
CA VAL A 115 -10.71 18.23 -12.29
C VAL A 115 -10.38 19.54 -11.59
N GLN A 116 -9.14 19.66 -11.14
CA GLN A 116 -8.56 20.87 -10.57
C GLN A 116 -7.40 21.31 -11.47
N ILE A 117 -7.25 22.62 -11.66
CA ILE A 117 -6.20 23.19 -12.48
C ILE A 117 -5.46 24.22 -11.64
N PHE A 118 -4.13 24.19 -11.69
CA PHE A 118 -3.26 25.08 -10.96
C PHE A 118 -2.31 25.82 -11.91
N LEU A 119 -2.02 27.08 -11.60
CA LEU A 119 -0.89 27.83 -12.15
C LEU A 119 0.17 27.95 -11.05
N GLY A 120 1.26 27.20 -11.19
CA GLY A 120 2.17 26.96 -10.06
C GLY A 120 1.44 26.28 -8.90
N GLU A 121 1.37 26.96 -7.75
CA GLU A 121 0.68 26.48 -6.54
C GLU A 121 -0.71 27.09 -6.34
N GLN A 122 -1.15 28.02 -7.21
CA GLN A 122 -2.46 28.66 -7.09
C GLN A 122 -3.53 27.88 -7.87
N PRO A 123 -4.65 27.50 -7.23
CA PRO A 123 -5.78 26.90 -7.94
C PRO A 123 -6.48 27.94 -8.80
N LEU A 124 -6.77 27.58 -10.05
CA LEU A 124 -7.51 28.40 -11.01
C LEU A 124 -9.03 28.15 -10.97
N LEU A 125 -9.45 27.04 -10.38
CA LEU A 125 -10.85 26.62 -10.28
C LEU A 125 -11.26 26.50 -8.80
N ASP A 126 -12.48 26.91 -8.49
CA ASP A 126 -13.10 26.67 -7.20
C ASP A 126 -13.46 25.17 -7.09
N PRO A 127 -12.95 24.46 -6.06
CA PRO A 127 -13.18 23.03 -5.91
C PRO A 127 -14.64 22.63 -5.67
N GLU A 128 -15.52 23.54 -5.24
CA GLU A 128 -16.94 23.22 -5.01
C GLU A 128 -17.82 23.53 -6.22
N THR A 129 -17.49 24.57 -6.98
CA THR A 129 -18.33 25.05 -8.10
C THR A 129 -17.77 24.71 -9.47
N GLY A 130 -16.50 24.31 -9.57
CA GLY A 130 -15.81 24.06 -10.86
C GLY A 130 -15.62 25.32 -11.72
N THR A 131 -16.08 26.46 -11.24
CA THR A 131 -15.95 27.77 -11.90
C THR A 131 -14.57 28.37 -11.62
N GLN A 132 -14.09 29.20 -12.55
CA GLN A 132 -12.84 29.92 -12.35
C GLN A 132 -12.88 30.75 -11.06
N VAL A 133 -11.82 30.69 -10.25
CA VAL A 133 -11.66 31.54 -9.06
C VAL A 133 -11.42 32.97 -9.54
N ALA A 134 -12.50 33.74 -9.73
CA ALA A 134 -12.42 35.12 -10.19
C ALA A 134 -12.17 36.07 -9.00
N ALA A 135 -10.94 36.60 -8.90
CA ALA A 135 -10.65 37.98 -8.53
C ALA A 135 -9.15 38.33 -8.49
N ASP A 136 -8.25 37.35 -8.24
CA ASP A 136 -6.83 37.65 -7.96
C ASP A 136 -5.82 36.72 -8.66
N ALA A 137 -6.29 35.79 -9.51
CA ALA A 137 -5.42 34.96 -10.33
C ALA A 137 -4.93 35.77 -11.54
N ALA A 138 -3.61 35.82 -11.76
CA ALA A 138 -3.03 36.42 -12.94
C ALA A 138 -3.64 35.82 -14.22
N PRO A 139 -3.92 36.62 -15.26
CA PRO A 139 -4.45 36.09 -16.51
C PRO A 139 -3.44 35.10 -17.10
N LEU A 140 -3.92 33.89 -17.45
CA LEU A 140 -3.11 32.88 -18.12
C LEU A 140 -2.51 33.46 -19.40
N GLN A 141 -1.21 33.27 -19.60
CA GLN A 141 -0.49 33.73 -20.79
C GLN A 141 0.04 32.55 -21.60
N THR A 142 0.25 32.79 -22.89
CA THR A 142 1.03 31.87 -23.73
C THR A 142 2.42 31.66 -23.14
N GLY A 143 2.83 30.41 -22.98
CA GLY A 143 4.09 30.01 -22.34
C GLY A 143 3.92 29.57 -20.88
N ASP A 144 2.77 29.81 -20.25
CA ASP A 144 2.51 29.35 -18.89
C ASP A 144 2.41 27.82 -18.80
N VAL A 145 2.81 27.27 -17.65
CA VAL A 145 2.67 25.85 -17.34
C VAL A 145 1.51 25.64 -16.38
N ILE A 146 0.46 24.96 -16.84
CA ILE A 146 -0.68 24.58 -16.01
C ILE A 146 -0.52 23.16 -15.51
N ARG A 147 -0.86 22.92 -14.24
CA ARG A 147 -0.92 21.59 -13.63
C ARG A 147 -2.39 21.17 -13.50
N MET A 148 -2.80 20.17 -14.27
CA MET A 148 -4.11 19.55 -14.21
C MET A 148 -4.08 18.35 -13.26
N GLN A 149 -5.03 18.26 -12.35
CA GLN A 149 -5.18 17.16 -11.40
C GLN A 149 -6.60 16.61 -11.50
N VAL A 150 -6.72 15.30 -11.74
CA VAL A 150 -7.99 14.60 -11.94
C VAL A 150 -8.15 13.55 -10.85
N GLY A 151 -9.18 13.67 -10.02
CA GLY A 151 -9.50 12.71 -8.97
C GLY A 151 -10.06 13.35 -7.69
N PRO A 152 -10.59 12.53 -6.77
CA PRO A 152 -10.45 11.08 -6.70
C PRO A 152 -11.30 10.32 -7.74
N ILE A 153 -10.67 9.34 -8.41
CA ILE A 153 -11.31 8.43 -9.38
C ILE A 153 -11.67 7.14 -8.67
N LEU A 154 -12.89 6.65 -8.88
CA LEU A 154 -13.41 5.46 -8.23
C LEU A 154 -13.56 4.33 -9.26
N ASP A 155 -13.19 3.12 -8.87
CA ASP A 155 -13.39 1.93 -9.67
C ASP A 155 -14.87 1.53 -9.72
N SER A 156 -15.20 0.54 -10.54
CA SER A 156 -16.56 0.00 -10.62
C SER A 156 -17.03 -0.72 -9.33
N ASN A 157 -16.18 -0.81 -8.31
CA ASN A 157 -16.51 -1.36 -6.98
C ASN A 157 -16.69 -0.26 -5.93
N GLY A 158 -16.50 1.02 -6.28
CA GLY A 158 -16.59 2.15 -5.36
C GLY A 158 -15.32 2.38 -4.52
N HIS A 159 -14.20 1.73 -4.85
CA HIS A 159 -12.90 1.99 -4.23
C HIS A 159 -12.06 2.93 -5.09
N LEU A 160 -11.00 3.51 -4.55
CA LEU A 160 -10.05 4.27 -5.36
C LEU A 160 -9.43 3.36 -6.42
N VAL A 161 -9.35 3.85 -7.65
CA VAL A 161 -8.72 3.09 -8.75
C VAL A 161 -7.26 2.75 -8.40
N PRO A 162 -6.76 1.58 -8.84
CA PRO A 162 -5.37 1.21 -8.64
C PRO A 162 -4.41 2.23 -9.26
N ASN A 163 -3.19 2.27 -8.73
CA ASN A 163 -2.10 3.02 -9.34
C ASN A 163 -1.84 2.52 -10.76
N GLY A 164 -1.55 3.42 -11.70
CA GLY A 164 -1.35 3.06 -13.10
C GLY A 164 -2.61 3.11 -13.94
N THR A 165 -3.76 3.53 -13.39
CA THR A 165 -4.97 3.74 -14.19
C THR A 165 -4.76 4.94 -15.12
N ARG A 166 -4.99 4.74 -16.41
CA ARG A 166 -4.75 5.74 -17.46
C ARG A 166 -5.84 6.82 -17.44
N VAL A 167 -5.43 8.08 -17.47
CA VAL A 167 -6.30 9.24 -17.69
C VAL A 167 -5.81 9.99 -18.92
N GLU A 168 -6.69 10.14 -19.90
CA GLU A 168 -6.42 10.87 -21.13
C GLU A 168 -6.92 12.31 -21.00
N PHE A 169 -6.17 13.24 -21.58
CA PHE A 169 -6.46 14.67 -21.55
C PHE A 169 -6.64 15.16 -22.97
N GLN A 170 -7.81 15.68 -23.28
CA GLN A 170 -8.12 16.28 -24.56
C GLN A 170 -8.23 17.80 -24.39
N LEU A 171 -7.29 18.52 -25.01
CA LEU A 171 -7.20 19.98 -24.96
C LEU A 171 -7.49 20.54 -26.35
N THR A 172 -8.52 21.37 -26.48
CA THR A 172 -8.93 21.94 -27.78
C THR A 172 -9.03 23.45 -27.69
N TYR A 173 -8.40 24.17 -28.63
CA TYR A 173 -8.55 25.62 -28.74
C TYR A 173 -9.65 25.95 -29.76
N GLU A 174 -10.60 26.82 -29.44
CA GLU A 174 -11.72 27.15 -30.36
C GLU A 174 -11.29 27.66 -31.73
N ARG A 175 -10.15 28.37 -31.81
CA ARG A 175 -9.60 28.91 -33.08
C ARG A 175 -8.71 27.91 -33.83
N ALA A 176 -8.48 26.72 -33.30
CA ALA A 176 -7.61 25.72 -33.91
C ALA A 176 -8.41 24.48 -34.30
N GLU A 177 -8.26 24.02 -35.54
CA GLU A 177 -8.86 22.76 -36.01
C GLU A 177 -8.21 21.51 -35.38
N LEU A 178 -7.06 21.66 -34.71
CA LEU A 178 -6.30 20.59 -34.08
C LEU A 178 -6.12 20.84 -32.59
N GLY A 179 -6.52 19.87 -31.77
CA GLY A 179 -6.30 19.86 -30.32
C GLY A 179 -4.81 19.71 -29.97
N LEU A 180 -4.44 20.17 -28.78
CA LEU A 180 -3.12 19.95 -28.22
C LEU A 180 -2.99 18.48 -27.80
N ASN A 181 -2.00 17.79 -28.36
CA ASN A 181 -1.75 16.40 -28.01
C ASN A 181 -1.04 16.32 -26.66
N VAL A 182 -1.79 16.05 -25.61
CA VAL A 182 -1.26 15.86 -24.26
C VAL A 182 -1.13 14.37 -24.01
N PRO A 183 0.06 13.86 -23.63
CA PRO A 183 0.18 12.45 -23.32
C PRO A 183 -0.78 12.09 -22.16
N PRO A 184 -1.30 10.87 -22.09
CA PRO A 184 -2.11 10.43 -20.96
C PRO A 184 -1.27 10.22 -19.69
N ALA A 185 -1.84 10.47 -18.52
CA ALA A 185 -1.19 10.34 -17.21
C ALA A 185 -1.71 9.15 -16.41
N ASP A 186 -0.87 8.61 -15.55
CA ASP A 186 -1.21 7.46 -14.71
C ASP A 186 -1.62 7.93 -13.30
N THR A 187 -2.65 7.31 -12.74
CA THR A 187 -3.10 7.62 -11.38
C THR A 187 -2.11 7.16 -10.32
N ARG A 188 -2.02 7.93 -9.23
CA ARG A 188 -1.40 7.56 -7.97
C ARG A 188 -2.37 7.88 -6.84
N ALA A 189 -2.70 6.89 -6.01
CA ALA A 189 -3.71 7.00 -4.97
C ALA A 189 -5.07 7.54 -5.48
N GLY A 190 -5.49 7.08 -6.66
CA GLY A 190 -6.75 7.49 -7.29
C GLY A 190 -6.75 8.89 -7.92
N VAL A 191 -5.60 9.54 -8.05
CA VAL A 191 -5.48 10.88 -8.65
C VAL A 191 -4.43 10.89 -9.76
N ALA A 192 -4.76 11.44 -10.92
CA ALA A 192 -3.83 11.63 -12.04
C ALA A 192 -3.43 13.11 -12.13
N THR A 193 -2.13 13.38 -12.25
CA THR A 193 -1.61 14.75 -12.37
C THR A 193 -0.81 14.90 -13.66
N ARG A 194 -1.02 16.03 -14.36
CA ARG A 194 -0.31 16.36 -15.58
C ARG A 194 -0.01 17.84 -15.69
N GLU A 195 1.23 18.18 -16.03
CA GLU A 195 1.65 19.53 -16.41
C GLU A 195 1.66 19.69 -17.93
N VAL A 196 1.20 20.84 -18.42
CA VAL A 196 1.13 21.19 -19.85
C VAL A 196 1.49 22.66 -20.04
N VAL A 197 2.28 22.95 -21.07
CA VAL A 197 2.62 24.31 -21.49
C VAL A 197 1.56 24.84 -22.44
N LEU A 198 1.08 26.06 -22.21
CA LEU A 198 0.12 26.74 -23.06
C LEU A 198 0.83 27.31 -24.30
N GLU A 199 0.67 26.67 -25.44
CA GLU A 199 1.38 27.08 -26.67
C GLU A 199 0.68 28.20 -27.46
N ARG A 200 -0.60 28.47 -27.17
CA ARG A 200 -1.45 29.36 -27.96
C ARG A 200 -2.36 30.21 -27.07
N ASP A 201 -2.73 31.38 -27.57
CA ASP A 201 -3.77 32.21 -27.00
C ASP A 201 -5.17 31.82 -27.50
N GLY A 202 -6.20 32.19 -26.74
CA GLY A 202 -7.61 31.92 -27.06
C GLY A 202 -8.36 31.15 -25.97
N MET A 203 -9.57 30.68 -26.30
CA MET A 203 -10.37 29.82 -25.42
C MET A 203 -9.89 28.37 -25.53
N LEU A 204 -9.41 27.83 -24.42
CA LEU A 204 -8.98 26.45 -24.26
C LEU A 204 -10.07 25.65 -23.56
N GLN A 205 -10.55 24.58 -24.20
CA GLN A 205 -11.43 23.59 -23.61
C GLN A 205 -10.62 22.37 -23.17
N ILE A 206 -10.82 21.94 -21.93
CA ILE A 206 -10.12 20.82 -21.30
C ILE A 206 -11.16 19.76 -20.95
N LEU A 207 -10.92 18.53 -21.42
CA LEU A 207 -11.71 17.35 -21.11
C LEU A 207 -10.77 16.23 -20.64
N ALA A 208 -11.13 15.56 -19.54
CA ALA A 208 -10.41 14.39 -19.06
C ALA A 208 -11.29 13.14 -19.18
N THR A 209 -10.73 12.02 -19.64
CA THR A 209 -11.43 10.74 -19.78
C THR A 209 -10.61 9.61 -19.15
N SER A 210 -11.28 8.59 -18.61
CA SER A 210 -10.64 7.40 -18.05
C SER A 210 -11.52 6.17 -18.21
N GLY A 211 -10.90 5.03 -18.53
CA GLY A 211 -11.58 3.75 -18.74
C GLY A 211 -12.69 3.81 -19.80
N ASP A 212 -13.67 2.92 -19.67
CA ASP A 212 -14.79 2.77 -20.61
C ASP A 212 -15.95 3.76 -20.40
N GLY A 213 -15.65 5.00 -20.00
CA GLY A 213 -16.64 6.09 -19.99
C GLY A 213 -16.75 6.94 -18.73
N ALA A 214 -15.70 7.03 -17.90
CA ALA A 214 -15.60 8.11 -16.93
C ALA A 214 -15.08 9.38 -17.62
N THR A 215 -15.74 10.51 -17.43
CA THR A 215 -15.43 11.75 -18.17
C THR A 215 -15.65 12.97 -17.28
N SER A 216 -14.80 13.99 -17.40
CA SER A 216 -14.98 15.26 -16.70
C SER A 216 -16.03 16.13 -17.36
N GLU A 217 -16.50 17.15 -16.65
CA GLU A 217 -17.16 18.27 -17.32
C GLU A 217 -16.14 19.07 -18.16
N PRO A 218 -16.56 19.67 -19.29
CA PRO A 218 -15.67 20.49 -20.11
C PRO A 218 -15.33 21.79 -19.37
N ILE A 219 -14.05 21.99 -19.09
CA ILE A 219 -13.56 23.22 -18.45
C ILE A 219 -13.06 24.17 -19.52
N ILE A 220 -13.48 25.44 -19.44
CA ILE A 220 -13.10 26.48 -20.39
C ILE A 220 -12.17 27.48 -19.68
N LEU A 221 -10.98 27.69 -20.24
CA LEU A 221 -10.00 28.67 -19.80
C LEU A 221 -9.74 29.70 -20.90
N THR A 222 -9.47 30.95 -20.53
CA THR A 222 -9.06 31.99 -21.48
C THR A 222 -7.57 32.25 -21.33
N VAL A 223 -6.82 32.08 -22.42
CA VAL A 223 -5.37 32.31 -22.48
C VAL A 223 -5.10 33.57 -23.28
N ALA A 224 -4.39 34.54 -22.70
CA ALA A 224 -3.97 35.77 -23.34
C ALA A 224 -2.60 35.60 -24.02
N GLN A 225 -2.32 36.43 -25.03
CA GLN A 225 -1.01 36.47 -25.66
C GLN A 225 0.03 37.06 -24.71
N SER A 226 1.19 36.39 -24.56
CA SER A 226 2.29 36.92 -23.76
C SER A 226 2.89 38.18 -24.42
N GLN A 227 2.97 39.27 -23.66
CA GLN A 227 3.52 40.55 -24.13
C GLN A 227 5.03 40.49 -24.39
N ALA A 228 5.74 39.47 -23.87
CA ALA A 228 7.18 39.31 -24.06
C ALA A 228 7.55 38.83 -25.49
N ALA A 229 6.65 38.14 -26.19
CA ALA A 229 6.89 37.62 -27.54
C ALA A 229 6.70 38.68 -28.64
N ALA A 230 5.96 39.77 -28.38
CA ALA A 230 5.72 40.83 -29.36
C ALA A 230 6.96 41.69 -29.67
N VAL A 231 8.03 41.59 -28.87
CA VAL A 231 9.26 42.39 -29.02
C VAL A 231 10.39 41.60 -29.72
N ALA A 232 10.28 40.28 -29.87
CA ALA A 232 11.37 39.45 -30.40
C ALA A 232 11.41 39.31 -31.94
N THR A 233 10.40 39.80 -32.69
CA THR A 233 10.35 39.67 -34.16
C THR A 233 11.18 40.72 -34.91
N GLN A 234 11.96 41.58 -34.24
CA GLN A 234 12.73 42.63 -34.90
C GLN A 234 14.22 42.72 -34.54
N VAL A 235 14.92 41.64 -34.16
CA VAL A 235 16.40 41.64 -34.28
C VAL A 235 16.93 40.22 -34.52
N ALA A 236 17.05 39.80 -35.77
CA ALA A 236 17.96 38.72 -36.14
C ALA A 236 18.32 38.79 -37.63
N ILE A 237 19.27 39.66 -37.98
CA ILE A 237 20.06 39.52 -39.22
C ILE A 237 21.53 39.78 -38.87
N GLY A 238 22.38 38.79 -39.15
CA GLY A 238 23.85 38.84 -39.01
C GLY A 238 24.32 38.29 -37.65
N ALA A 239 25.22 37.31 -37.54
CA ALA A 239 26.28 36.90 -38.45
C ALA A 239 26.72 35.46 -38.12
N LEU A 240 27.03 34.74 -39.18
CA LEU A 240 27.67 33.43 -39.25
C LEU A 240 29.17 33.55 -38.94
N VAL A 241 29.72 32.84 -37.95
CA VAL A 241 31.13 32.39 -37.95
C VAL A 241 31.27 31.03 -37.25
N GLU A 242 31.97 30.14 -37.96
CA GLU A 242 32.31 28.74 -37.74
C GLU A 242 33.49 28.53 -36.76
N PRO A 243 33.71 27.32 -36.17
CA PRO A 243 34.70 27.11 -35.11
C PRO A 243 36.03 26.47 -35.60
N ALA A 244 37.14 26.68 -34.87
CA ALA A 244 38.37 25.86 -34.97
C ALA A 244 39.29 26.01 -33.72
N PRO A 245 40.15 25.00 -33.39
CA PRO A 245 40.50 24.62 -32.01
C PRO A 245 42.03 24.60 -31.67
N VAL A 246 42.38 23.98 -30.50
CA VAL A 246 43.66 23.30 -30.09
C VAL A 246 44.63 24.10 -29.18
N ALA A 247 44.66 23.84 -27.85
CA ALA A 247 45.64 23.09 -27.00
C ALA A 247 46.69 24.00 -26.28
N THR A 248 47.34 23.75 -25.11
CA THR A 248 47.74 22.54 -24.35
C THR A 248 48.32 22.96 -22.94
N THR A 249 47.91 22.31 -21.83
CA THR A 249 48.69 21.77 -20.65
C THR A 249 49.48 22.70 -19.66
N PRO A 250 50.08 22.19 -18.53
CA PRO A 250 49.59 22.27 -17.13
C PRO A 250 50.65 22.89 -16.16
N PRO A 251 50.51 22.86 -14.81
CA PRO A 251 51.10 21.74 -14.05
C PRO A 251 50.35 21.33 -12.76
N ALA A 252 50.74 20.17 -12.22
CA ALA A 252 50.40 19.62 -10.91
C ALA A 252 51.67 19.55 -10.05
N GLY A 253 51.52 19.61 -8.72
CA GLY A 253 52.53 19.13 -7.75
C GLY A 253 52.55 19.88 -6.41
N GLU A 254 51.96 19.24 -5.38
CA GLU A 254 52.32 19.12 -3.94
C GLU A 254 52.82 20.36 -3.15
N VAL A 255 52.57 20.59 -1.85
CA VAL A 255 52.74 19.73 -0.67
C VAL A 255 51.94 20.30 0.53
N LEU A 256 51.59 19.40 1.45
CA LEU A 256 50.96 19.54 2.77
C LEU A 256 51.62 20.56 3.73
N SER A 257 50.79 21.25 4.53
CA SER A 257 51.10 21.57 5.94
C SER A 257 49.81 21.94 6.70
N VAL A 258 49.34 21.04 7.57
CA VAL A 258 48.26 21.29 8.52
C VAL A 258 48.89 21.87 9.78
N GLY A 259 48.61 23.16 10.02
CA GLY A 259 48.92 23.84 11.28
C GLY A 259 47.87 23.51 12.33
N GLU A 260 48.36 23.03 13.47
CA GLU A 260 47.67 22.74 14.72
C GLU A 260 47.35 24.04 15.48
N ASN A 261 46.07 24.32 15.83
CA ASN A 261 45.62 24.99 17.07
C ASN A 261 44.06 25.00 17.17
N PRO A 262 43.42 25.40 18.30
CA PRO A 262 42.67 24.46 19.12
C PRO A 262 41.18 24.86 19.32
N GLN A 263 40.39 23.87 19.73
CA GLN A 263 39.25 24.02 20.64
C GLN A 263 38.13 25.01 20.22
N ALA A 264 37.16 24.47 19.48
CA ALA A 264 35.78 24.95 19.54
C ALA A 264 34.90 23.86 20.20
N THR A 265 34.35 24.20 21.36
CA THR A 265 33.45 23.38 22.17
C THR A 265 32.17 23.09 21.37
N ALA A 266 32.00 21.85 20.90
CA ALA A 266 30.74 21.38 20.33
C ALA A 266 29.84 20.77 21.43
N PRO A 267 28.51 20.99 21.36
CA PRO A 267 27.57 20.48 22.34
C PRO A 267 27.51 18.95 22.32
N SER A 268 27.32 18.36 23.50
CA SER A 268 27.19 16.92 23.76
C SER A 268 26.19 16.24 22.82
N THR A 269 26.70 15.62 21.75
CA THR A 269 26.02 14.51 21.10
C THR A 269 25.87 13.38 22.11
N PRO A 270 24.70 12.71 22.21
CA PRO A 270 24.59 11.50 23.01
C PRO A 270 25.66 10.53 22.51
N ASN A 271 26.47 9.96 23.41
CA ASN A 271 27.57 9.06 23.05
C ASN A 271 27.05 7.85 22.26
N VAL A 272 26.97 7.97 20.92
CA VAL A 272 26.56 6.89 20.01
C VAL A 272 27.54 5.71 20.12
N ALA A 273 28.81 5.99 20.44
CA ALA A 273 29.82 4.98 20.74
C ALA A 273 29.45 4.11 21.95
N LEU A 274 28.86 4.71 22.98
CA LEU A 274 28.50 4.02 24.23
C LEU A 274 27.17 3.27 24.12
N LEU A 275 26.36 3.57 23.10
CA LEU A 275 25.18 2.79 22.70
C LEU A 275 25.55 1.58 21.84
N ARG A 276 26.51 1.74 20.92
CA ARG A 276 27.03 0.66 20.06
C ARG A 276 27.74 -0.44 20.86
N ASP A 277 28.39 -0.10 21.97
CA ASP A 277 29.08 -1.07 22.82
C ASP A 277 28.10 -1.95 23.65
N ARG A 278 26.93 -1.41 24.00
CA ARG A 278 25.88 -2.13 24.77
C ARG A 278 25.15 -3.20 23.99
N VAL A 279 25.05 -3.05 22.67
CA VAL A 279 24.29 -3.94 21.78
C VAL A 279 25.25 -4.48 20.74
N ASN A 280 25.94 -5.55 21.12
CA ASN A 280 26.87 -6.27 20.27
C ASN A 280 26.42 -7.75 20.11
N LEU A 281 26.92 -8.45 19.09
CA LEU A 281 26.60 -9.85 18.82
C LEU A 281 26.80 -10.74 20.05
N ALA A 282 27.83 -10.46 20.85
CA ALA A 282 28.08 -11.16 22.11
C ALA A 282 26.93 -10.98 23.13
N THR A 283 26.42 -9.76 23.30
CA THR A 283 25.29 -9.47 24.20
C THR A 283 24.00 -10.13 23.72
N LEU A 284 23.79 -10.22 22.40
CA LEU A 284 22.66 -10.90 21.79
C LEU A 284 22.72 -12.42 22.03
N LEU A 285 23.90 -13.03 21.86
CA LEU A 285 24.09 -14.46 22.11
C LEU A 285 23.89 -14.81 23.59
N VAL A 286 24.39 -13.97 24.50
CA VAL A 286 24.18 -14.14 25.95
C VAL A 286 22.70 -13.96 26.29
N ALA A 287 22.01 -12.96 25.74
CA ALA A 287 20.57 -12.77 25.94
C ALA A 287 19.77 -13.98 25.44
N LEU A 288 20.08 -14.50 24.25
CA LEU A 288 19.41 -15.68 23.68
C LEU A 288 19.64 -16.93 24.55
N PHE A 289 20.86 -17.12 25.04
CA PHE A 289 21.19 -18.24 25.92
C PHE A 289 20.43 -18.17 27.25
N ILE A 290 20.34 -16.97 27.85
CA ILE A 290 19.56 -16.73 29.07
C ILE A 290 18.06 -16.93 28.81
N ILE A 291 17.53 -16.50 27.67
CA ILE A 291 16.13 -16.77 27.27
C ILE A 291 15.88 -18.27 27.23
N LEU A 292 16.78 -19.05 26.63
CA LEU A 292 16.65 -20.50 26.49
C LEU A 292 16.68 -21.20 27.85
N ILE A 293 17.60 -20.81 28.73
CA ILE A 293 17.66 -21.32 30.12
C ILE A 293 16.39 -20.96 30.89
N THR A 294 15.96 -19.70 30.83
CA THR A 294 14.79 -19.21 31.56
C THR A 294 13.51 -19.86 31.05
N MET A 295 13.36 -20.01 29.74
CA MET A 295 12.27 -20.74 29.10
C MET A 295 12.23 -22.19 29.57
N SER A 296 13.38 -22.87 29.63
CA SER A 296 13.48 -24.26 30.09
C SER A 296 13.05 -24.39 31.56
N ILE A 297 13.51 -23.49 32.43
CA ILE A 297 13.09 -23.46 33.85
C ILE A 297 11.59 -23.18 33.98
N LEU A 298 11.06 -22.19 33.26
CA LEU A 298 9.63 -21.87 33.26
C LEU A 298 8.79 -23.03 32.77
N LEU A 299 9.24 -23.76 31.74
CA LEU A 299 8.58 -24.95 31.25
C LEU A 299 8.54 -26.05 32.32
N ILE A 300 9.66 -26.33 32.98
CA ILE A 300 9.74 -27.34 34.06
C ILE A 300 8.78 -27.00 35.21
N VAL A 301 8.70 -25.73 35.60
CA VAL A 301 7.81 -25.25 36.67
C VAL A 301 6.34 -25.28 36.24
N GLN A 302 6.01 -24.78 35.04
CA GLN A 302 4.63 -24.59 34.59
C GLN A 302 3.97 -25.88 34.08
N VAL A 303 4.73 -26.86 33.59
CA VAL A 303 4.19 -28.17 33.18
C VAL A 303 3.47 -28.89 34.34
N ARG A 304 3.87 -28.62 35.59
CA ARG A 304 3.25 -29.22 36.78
C ARG A 304 1.92 -28.56 37.18
N ILE A 305 1.63 -27.36 36.70
CA ILE A 305 0.60 -26.47 37.30
C ILE A 305 -0.48 -26.08 36.28
N LEU A 306 -0.17 -26.02 34.97
CA LEU A 306 -1.06 -25.43 33.95
C LEU A 306 -1.39 -26.38 32.79
N PRO A 307 -2.61 -26.26 32.20
CA PRO A 307 -2.99 -26.98 30.99
C PRO A 307 -2.17 -26.52 29.76
N ARG A 308 -1.94 -27.45 28.82
CA ARG A 308 -0.98 -27.28 27.70
C ARG A 308 -1.21 -26.03 26.84
N ALA A 309 -2.47 -25.63 26.63
CA ALA A 309 -2.82 -24.46 25.82
C ALA A 309 -2.43 -23.13 26.48
N MET A 310 -2.61 -23.01 27.81
CA MET A 310 -2.20 -21.82 28.57
C MET A 310 -0.69 -21.73 28.73
N LEU A 311 -0.01 -22.87 28.78
CA LEU A 311 1.45 -22.94 28.88
C LEU A 311 2.12 -22.27 27.68
N VAL A 312 1.69 -22.61 26.45
CA VAL A 312 2.26 -22.01 25.22
C VAL A 312 2.04 -20.50 25.20
N HIS A 313 0.85 -20.04 25.57
CA HIS A 313 0.53 -18.62 25.62
C HIS A 313 1.43 -17.86 26.61
N ASN A 314 1.58 -18.38 27.84
CA ASN A 314 2.39 -17.76 28.88
C ASN A 314 3.88 -17.74 28.50
N LEU A 315 4.38 -18.80 27.88
CA LEU A 315 5.77 -18.89 27.44
C LEU A 315 6.08 -17.90 26.32
N LEU A 316 5.14 -17.73 25.36
CA LEU A 316 5.28 -16.79 24.26
C LEU A 316 5.28 -15.34 24.74
N TRP A 317 4.41 -14.99 25.70
CA TRP A 317 4.43 -13.68 26.34
C TRP A 317 5.71 -13.41 27.13
N ALA A 318 6.26 -14.42 27.82
CA ALA A 318 7.52 -14.27 28.53
C ALA A 318 8.67 -13.95 27.56
N VAL A 319 8.76 -14.65 26.43
CA VAL A 319 9.79 -14.39 25.40
C VAL A 319 9.64 -12.99 24.80
N ILE A 320 8.42 -12.56 24.48
CA ILE A 320 8.15 -11.22 23.96
C ILE A 320 8.57 -10.15 24.98
N ALA A 321 8.23 -10.32 26.25
CA ALA A 321 8.62 -9.39 27.31
C ALA A 321 10.13 -9.34 27.53
N GLY A 322 10.82 -10.48 27.48
CA GLY A 322 12.28 -10.56 27.55
C GLY A 322 12.96 -9.82 26.39
N LEU A 323 12.49 -10.02 25.15
CA LEU A 323 13.01 -9.32 23.98
C LEU A 323 12.70 -7.82 24.01
N ALA A 324 11.52 -7.43 24.47
CA ALA A 324 11.18 -6.02 24.66
C ALA A 324 12.10 -5.37 25.69
N ALA A 325 12.40 -6.04 26.80
CA ALA A 325 13.33 -5.56 27.81
C ALA A 325 14.76 -5.41 27.25
N TYR A 326 15.20 -6.34 26.39
CA TYR A 326 16.49 -6.22 25.67
C TYR A 326 16.53 -4.99 24.77
N ILE A 327 15.47 -4.74 24.00
CA ILE A 327 15.38 -3.58 23.10
C ILE A 327 15.38 -2.28 23.93
N ILE A 328 14.62 -2.21 25.02
CA ILE A 328 14.58 -1.04 25.92
C ILE A 328 15.96 -0.77 26.54
N TYR A 329 16.67 -1.83 26.93
CA TYR A 329 18.05 -1.74 27.41
C TYR A 329 19.01 -1.23 26.33
N GLY A 330 18.89 -1.74 25.10
CA GLY A 330 19.72 -1.35 23.96
C GLY A 330 19.49 0.09 23.50
N VAL A 331 18.25 0.58 23.58
CA VAL A 331 17.89 1.98 23.25
C VAL A 331 18.32 2.94 24.37
N GLY A 332 18.69 2.43 25.56
CA GLY A 332 19.14 3.26 26.68
C GLY A 332 18.01 3.95 27.44
N LEU A 333 16.77 3.50 27.25
CA LEU A 333 15.58 4.07 27.89
C LEU A 333 15.46 3.68 29.37
N LEU A 334 16.28 2.73 29.83
CA LEU A 334 16.24 2.17 31.17
C LEU A 334 17.14 2.99 32.12
N PRO A 335 16.59 3.65 33.15
CA PRO A 335 17.38 4.44 34.09
C PRO A 335 18.39 3.54 34.81
N GLY A 336 19.67 3.95 34.81
CA GLY A 336 20.76 3.16 35.40
C GLY A 336 21.37 2.08 34.49
N ALA A 337 20.92 1.94 33.24
CA ALA A 337 21.54 1.03 32.28
C ALA A 337 23.05 1.30 32.09
N ASN A 338 23.48 2.55 32.23
CA ASN A 338 24.88 2.92 32.09
C ASN A 338 25.76 2.41 33.22
N TRP A 339 25.26 2.48 34.45
CA TRP A 339 25.90 1.91 35.62
C TRP A 339 25.94 0.38 35.55
N LEU A 340 24.84 -0.24 35.10
CA LEU A 340 24.73 -1.70 34.99
C LEU A 340 25.73 -2.29 33.98
N TYR A 341 25.89 -1.65 32.81
CA TYR A 341 26.91 -2.03 31.83
C TYR A 341 28.33 -1.87 32.39
N GLY A 342 28.61 -0.77 33.10
CA GLY A 342 29.93 -0.55 33.70
C GLY A 342 30.31 -1.59 34.76
N GLN A 343 29.33 -2.23 35.40
CA GLN A 343 29.55 -3.22 36.47
C GLN A 343 29.56 -4.66 35.95
N LEU A 344 28.71 -4.99 34.98
CA LEU A 344 28.42 -6.37 34.54
C LEU A 344 28.74 -6.62 33.06
N ASP A 345 29.14 -5.59 32.32
CA ASP A 345 29.53 -5.65 30.91
C ASP A 345 28.48 -6.42 30.08
N VAL A 346 28.88 -7.48 29.35
CA VAL A 346 28.01 -8.31 28.51
C VAL A 346 26.88 -9.00 29.30
N TRP A 347 27.05 -9.26 30.60
CA TRP A 347 26.05 -9.94 31.43
C TRP A 347 24.87 -9.06 31.83
N ALA A 348 25.02 -7.73 31.74
CA ALA A 348 23.95 -6.79 32.04
C ALA A 348 22.71 -7.02 31.16
N ALA A 349 22.92 -7.34 29.87
CA ALA A 349 21.84 -7.66 28.95
C ALA A 349 21.07 -8.93 29.37
N GLY A 350 21.78 -9.98 29.80
CA GLY A 350 21.17 -11.21 30.28
C GLY A 350 20.30 -10.99 31.52
N LEU A 351 20.78 -10.20 32.47
CA LEU A 351 20.04 -9.89 33.71
C LEU A 351 18.75 -9.10 33.43
N VAL A 352 18.79 -8.12 32.54
CA VAL A 352 17.60 -7.32 32.18
C VAL A 352 16.54 -8.19 31.49
N VAL A 353 16.95 -9.08 30.60
CA VAL A 353 16.05 -10.02 29.91
C VAL A 353 15.42 -10.98 30.91
N PHE A 354 16.22 -11.55 31.81
CA PHE A 354 15.74 -12.44 32.86
C PHE A 354 14.68 -11.77 33.75
N LEU A 355 14.95 -10.54 34.21
CA LEU A 355 14.01 -9.77 35.01
C LEU A 355 12.72 -9.45 34.24
N GLY A 356 12.83 -9.10 32.95
CA GLY A 356 11.67 -8.84 32.08
C GLY A 356 10.77 -10.08 31.93
N MET A 357 11.38 -11.26 31.77
CA MET A 357 10.65 -12.52 31.67
C MET A 357 9.93 -12.88 32.99
N ILE A 358 10.60 -12.71 34.14
CA ILE A 358 10.01 -13.01 35.46
C ILE A 358 8.91 -12.02 35.82
N PHE A 359 9.12 -10.72 35.56
CA PHE A 359 8.13 -9.69 35.85
C PHE A 359 6.82 -9.95 35.11
N GLN A 360 6.89 -10.27 33.81
CA GLN A 360 5.71 -10.62 33.02
C GLN A 360 5.03 -11.88 33.56
N MET A 361 5.79 -12.87 34.02
CA MET A 361 5.26 -14.10 34.59
C MET A 361 4.51 -13.85 35.91
N LEU A 362 5.08 -13.04 36.80
CA LEU A 362 4.45 -12.66 38.06
C LEU A 362 3.18 -11.82 37.83
N PHE A 363 3.19 -10.94 36.83
CA PHE A 363 2.01 -10.17 36.41
C PHE A 363 0.87 -11.08 35.92
N LEU A 364 1.18 -12.08 35.09
CA LEU A 364 0.18 -13.04 34.60
C LEU A 364 -0.39 -13.91 35.72
N GLN A 365 0.43 -14.32 36.70
CA GLN A 365 -0.03 -15.09 37.86
C GLN A 365 -0.94 -14.27 38.79
N LEU A 366 -0.59 -13.01 39.05
CA LEU A 366 -1.42 -12.10 39.84
C LEU A 366 -2.77 -11.82 39.16
N ARG A 367 -2.79 -11.73 37.83
CA ARG A 367 -4.03 -11.58 37.07
C ARG A 367 -4.92 -12.81 37.16
N SER A 368 -4.35 -14.01 37.03
CA SER A 368 -5.11 -15.27 37.14
C SER A 368 -5.66 -15.58 38.54
N LEU A 369 -5.19 -14.88 39.58
CA LEU A 369 -5.72 -14.99 40.95
C LEU A 369 -6.88 -14.02 41.23
N ARG A 370 -7.10 -13.05 40.32
CA ARG A 370 -8.11 -11.99 40.46
C ARG A 370 -9.39 -12.27 39.67
N ASP A 371 -9.29 -13.19 38.70
CA ASP A 371 -10.39 -13.83 37.98
C ASP A 371 -10.68 -15.19 38.64
#